data_AF-A0A4Q5YTL5-F1
#
_entry.id   AF-A0A4Q5YTL5-F1
#
_cell.length_a   1.000
_cell.length_b   1.000
_cell.length_c   1.000
_cell.angle_alpha   90.00
_cell.angle_beta   90.00
_cell.angle_gamma   90.00
#
_symmetry.space_group_name_H-M   'P 1'
#
loop_
_entity.id
_entity.type
_entity.pdbx_description
1 polymer ?
#
loop_
_entity_poly.entity_id
_entity_poly.type
_entity_poly.pdbx_seq_one_letter_code
_entity_poly.pdbx_strand_id
1 'polypeptide(L)'
;MSLRFNAISKLSASPVTEVEASKKITAIFGSNVFTLKVAREYLSDEAYKSLIGSIKAGQKIDRAVANQIANGIRAWAESKGVTHFTHWFQPLTGTTAEKHDSFFTLKGDGTPIEQFEGDALIQQEPDASSFPSGGLRATFEARGYTAWDPSSPAFIMEIGEGKTLCIPTAFISYTGESLDYKAPLLKAVEALNNAAVDVCNYFDKNVNKVSATLGWEQEYFVVDEALFNARPDLVMCGRTVFGHNSAKNQQLEDHYFGSIPERVYAFMRDFETECYKLGIPLRTRHNEVAPAQFECAPIFEEINLAVDHNTLLMDIMTRVSLRHKLRVLLHEKPFAGINGSGKHNNWSMATDTGVNLLAPGKTPKTNLMFLTFFVNTIKAVHDYADLM
;
A
#
# COMPACT_ATOMS: atom_id res chain seq x y z
N MET A 1 -14.15 -12.74 38.29
CA MET A 1 -13.58 -11.39 38.02
C MET A 1 -13.97 -11.00 36.60
N SER A 2 -14.56 -9.82 36.36
CA SER A 2 -15.05 -9.43 35.03
C SER A 2 -13.91 -9.33 34.01
N LEU A 3 -14.17 -9.67 32.74
CA LEU A 3 -13.20 -9.59 31.63
C LEU A 3 -12.49 -8.23 31.58
N ARG A 4 -13.20 -7.15 31.90
CA ARG A 4 -12.65 -5.79 31.98
C ARG A 4 -11.58 -5.64 33.07
N PHE A 5 -11.82 -6.14 34.28
CA PHE A 5 -10.83 -6.04 35.36
C PHE A 5 -9.61 -6.91 35.08
N ASN A 6 -9.81 -8.06 34.43
CA ASN A 6 -8.71 -8.89 33.96
C ASN A 6 -7.86 -8.15 32.91
N ALA A 7 -8.48 -7.42 31.98
CA ALA A 7 -7.78 -6.62 30.99
C ALA A 7 -6.96 -5.49 31.64
N ILE A 8 -7.54 -4.76 32.59
CA ILE A 8 -6.84 -3.69 33.33
C ILE A 8 -5.65 -4.26 34.11
N SER A 9 -5.81 -5.41 34.78
CA SER A 9 -4.71 -6.05 35.50
C SER A 9 -3.56 -6.47 34.57
N LYS A 10 -3.86 -6.89 33.33
CA LYS A 10 -2.85 -7.24 32.33
C LYS A 10 -2.08 -6.03 31.80
N LEU A 11 -2.74 -4.86 31.71
CA LEU A 11 -2.11 -3.62 31.27
C LEU A 11 -0.93 -3.25 32.16
N SER A 12 -1.10 -3.33 33.49
CA SER A 12 -0.04 -2.99 34.46
C SER A 12 1.11 -4.00 34.52
N ALA A 13 0.92 -5.20 33.97
CA ALA A 13 1.89 -6.29 34.03
C ALA A 13 2.65 -6.52 32.71
N SER A 14 2.29 -5.82 31.63
CA SER A 14 2.87 -6.06 30.30
C SER A 14 4.18 -5.29 30.14
N PRO A 15 5.34 -5.97 29.97
CA PRO A 15 6.60 -5.29 29.68
C PRO A 15 6.53 -4.63 28.29
N VAL A 16 7.29 -3.56 28.11
CA VAL A 16 7.45 -2.91 26.80
C VAL A 16 8.19 -3.88 25.88
N THR A 17 7.65 -4.12 24.68
CA THR A 17 8.33 -4.93 23.66
C THR A 17 9.63 -4.24 23.27
N GLU A 18 10.76 -4.94 23.44
CA GLU A 18 12.05 -4.43 23.00
C GLU A 18 12.09 -4.39 21.47
N VAL A 19 12.42 -3.22 20.93
CA VAL A 19 12.64 -3.01 19.50
C VAL A 19 14.12 -2.78 19.30
N GLU A 20 14.73 -3.56 18.42
CA GLU A 20 16.16 -3.43 18.13
C GLU A 20 16.55 -1.98 17.84
N ALA A 21 17.77 -1.62 18.23
CA ALA A 21 18.31 -0.30 17.96
C ALA A 21 18.31 -0.04 16.44
N SER A 22 17.85 1.14 16.04
CA SER A 22 17.65 1.48 14.63
C SER A 22 18.96 1.40 13.86
N LYS A 23 19.02 0.47 12.90
CA LYS A 23 20.05 0.49 11.83
C LYS A 23 19.91 1.80 11.07
N LYS A 24 20.99 2.29 10.46
CA LYS A 24 20.93 3.46 9.57
C LYS A 24 19.83 3.22 8.53
N ILE A 25 18.77 4.06 8.51
CA ILE A 25 17.58 3.85 7.66
C ILE A 25 17.98 3.61 6.20
N THR A 26 18.95 4.37 5.68
CA THR A 26 19.47 4.22 4.31
C THR A 26 20.07 2.84 4.01
N ALA A 27 20.47 2.07 5.02
CA ALA A 27 21.02 0.72 4.86
C ALA A 27 19.94 -0.36 4.75
N ILE A 28 18.74 -0.10 5.29
CA ILE A 28 17.60 -1.04 5.22
C ILE A 28 16.56 -0.63 4.19
N PHE A 29 16.57 0.63 3.76
CA PHE A 29 15.57 1.18 2.85
C PHE A 29 15.50 0.40 1.52
N GLY A 30 14.32 -0.11 1.19
CA GLY A 30 14.07 -0.92 -0.01
C GLY A 30 14.82 -2.26 -0.03
N SER A 31 15.37 -2.72 1.10
CA SER A 31 16.16 -3.95 1.15
C SER A 31 15.35 -5.18 0.77
N ASN A 32 14.02 -5.17 0.96
CA ASN A 32 13.10 -6.25 0.59
C ASN A 32 12.31 -5.93 -0.69
N VAL A 33 12.83 -5.07 -1.57
CA VAL A 33 12.18 -4.70 -2.83
C VAL A 33 13.09 -5.06 -4.01
N PHE A 34 12.52 -5.66 -5.06
CA PHE A 34 13.19 -5.96 -6.32
C PHE A 34 13.32 -4.68 -7.18
N THR A 35 14.10 -3.72 -6.67
CA THR A 35 14.34 -2.44 -7.34
C THR A 35 15.08 -2.62 -8.67
N LEU A 36 15.09 -1.59 -9.54
CA LEU A 36 15.89 -1.63 -10.77
C LEU A 36 17.39 -1.89 -10.52
N LYS A 37 17.93 -1.45 -9.36
CA LYS A 37 19.30 -1.77 -8.98
C LYS A 37 19.49 -3.27 -8.78
N VAL A 38 18.59 -3.90 -8.03
CA VAL A 38 18.58 -5.35 -7.80
C VAL A 38 18.33 -6.08 -9.12
N ALA A 39 17.36 -5.63 -9.92
CA ALA A 39 17.09 -6.20 -11.23
C ALA A 39 18.34 -6.21 -12.13
N ARG A 40 19.20 -5.18 -12.06
CA ARG A 40 20.45 -5.16 -12.83
C ARG A 40 21.47 -6.22 -12.39
N GLU A 41 21.43 -6.65 -11.14
CA GLU A 41 22.31 -7.68 -10.59
C GLU A 41 21.83 -9.10 -10.95
N TYR A 42 20.51 -9.31 -11.05
CA TYR A 42 19.90 -10.64 -11.21
C TYR A 42 19.36 -10.93 -12.62
N LEU A 43 19.17 -9.91 -13.47
CA LEU A 43 18.62 -10.07 -14.81
C LEU A 43 19.71 -10.01 -15.90
N SER A 44 19.46 -10.73 -17.00
CA SER A 44 20.20 -10.53 -18.25
C SER A 44 20.03 -9.10 -18.76
N ASP A 45 20.95 -8.62 -19.61
CA ASP A 45 20.85 -7.27 -20.18
C ASP A 45 19.56 -7.09 -21.00
N GLU A 46 19.13 -8.15 -21.70
CA GLU A 46 17.88 -8.20 -22.45
C GLU A 46 16.66 -8.09 -21.54
N ALA A 47 16.57 -8.93 -20.51
CA ALA A 47 15.47 -8.93 -19.55
C ALA A 47 15.36 -7.61 -18.78
N TYR A 48 16.51 -7.05 -18.37
CA TYR A 48 16.56 -5.74 -17.71
C TYR A 48 16.04 -4.61 -18.59
N LYS A 49 16.46 -4.57 -19.87
CA LYS A 49 15.99 -3.57 -20.83
C LYS A 49 14.50 -3.71 -21.12
N SER A 50 14.01 -4.94 -21.26
CA SER A 50 12.58 -5.21 -21.45
C SER A 50 11.75 -4.77 -20.25
N LEU A 51 12.20 -5.06 -19.02
CA LEU A 51 11.53 -4.61 -17.80
C LEU A 51 11.45 -3.08 -17.73
N ILE A 52 12.54 -2.38 -18.04
CA ILE A 52 12.54 -0.91 -18.10
C ILE A 52 11.58 -0.39 -19.17
N GLY A 53 11.57 -1.00 -20.35
CA GLY A 53 10.65 -0.65 -21.44
C GLY A 53 9.19 -0.79 -21.00
N SER A 54 8.88 -1.86 -20.26
CA SER A 54 7.55 -2.09 -19.70
C SER A 54 7.17 -1.03 -18.66
N ILE A 55 8.05 -0.74 -17.71
CA ILE A 55 7.81 0.26 -16.64
C ILE A 55 7.63 1.67 -17.21
N LYS A 56 8.48 2.08 -18.15
CA LYS A 56 8.50 3.46 -18.64
C LYS A 56 7.46 3.72 -19.72
N ALA A 57 7.30 2.78 -20.64
CA ALA A 57 6.55 2.96 -21.89
C ALA A 57 5.36 1.99 -22.03
N GLY A 58 5.04 1.20 -21.01
CA GLY A 58 3.91 0.26 -21.05
C GLY A 58 4.08 -0.86 -22.08
N GLN A 59 5.32 -1.14 -22.50
CA GLN A 59 5.60 -2.20 -23.47
C GLN A 59 5.26 -3.57 -22.89
N LYS A 60 4.67 -4.43 -23.71
CA LYS A 60 4.40 -5.82 -23.34
C LYS A 60 5.71 -6.58 -23.17
N ILE A 61 5.77 -7.42 -22.15
CA ILE A 61 6.89 -8.32 -21.91
C ILE A 61 6.63 -9.62 -22.67
N ASP A 62 7.53 -9.96 -23.59
CA ASP A 62 7.45 -11.22 -24.32
C ASP A 62 7.64 -12.42 -23.39
N ARG A 63 6.92 -13.51 -23.65
CA ARG A 63 6.92 -14.71 -22.80
C ARG A 63 8.31 -15.29 -22.54
N ALA A 64 9.18 -15.29 -23.56
CA ALA A 64 10.56 -15.75 -23.43
C ALA A 64 11.36 -14.89 -22.45
N VAL A 65 11.16 -13.57 -22.48
CA VAL A 65 11.81 -12.61 -21.58
C VAL A 65 11.21 -12.69 -20.18
N ALA A 66 9.90 -12.94 -20.07
CA ALA A 66 9.23 -13.14 -18.81
C ALA A 66 9.78 -14.32 -18.01
N ASN A 67 10.12 -15.43 -18.67
CA ASN A 67 10.80 -16.55 -18.03
C ASN A 67 12.17 -16.15 -17.47
N GLN A 68 12.93 -15.29 -18.18
CA GLN A 68 14.20 -14.77 -17.67
C GLN A 68 14.00 -13.87 -16.45
N ILE A 69 12.97 -13.01 -16.49
CA ILE A 69 12.62 -12.12 -15.36
C ILE A 69 12.18 -12.94 -14.14
N ALA A 70 11.29 -13.91 -14.32
CA ALA A 70 10.80 -14.78 -13.26
C ALA A 70 11.94 -15.54 -12.58
N ASN A 71 12.86 -16.13 -13.37
CA ASN A 71 14.04 -16.79 -12.83
C ASN A 71 14.95 -15.84 -12.03
N GLY A 72 15.15 -14.61 -12.48
CA GLY A 72 15.95 -13.62 -11.75
C GLY A 72 15.28 -13.14 -10.46
N ILE A 73 13.96 -12.93 -10.47
CA ILE A 73 13.18 -12.61 -9.26
C ILE A 73 13.25 -13.77 -8.26
N ARG A 74 13.09 -15.02 -8.72
CA ARG A 74 13.19 -16.21 -7.87
C ARG A 74 14.58 -16.31 -7.24
N ALA A 75 15.64 -16.20 -8.04
CA ALA A 75 17.01 -16.27 -7.54
C ALA A 75 17.29 -15.20 -6.48
N TRP A 76 16.77 -13.99 -6.67
CA TRP A 76 16.85 -12.93 -5.65
C TRP A 76 16.06 -13.31 -4.38
N ALA A 77 14.84 -13.79 -4.52
CA ALA A 77 14.00 -14.19 -3.39
C ALA A 77 14.61 -15.37 -2.60
N GLU A 78 15.10 -16.39 -3.28
CA GLU A 78 15.80 -17.55 -2.71
C GLU A 78 17.07 -17.12 -1.95
N SER A 79 17.81 -16.14 -2.47
CA SER A 79 19.00 -15.60 -1.76
C SER A 79 18.66 -14.96 -0.40
N LYS A 80 17.37 -14.62 -0.18
CA LYS A 80 16.83 -14.10 1.07
C LYS A 80 16.11 -15.15 1.92
N GLY A 81 16.08 -16.40 1.47
CA GLY A 81 15.43 -17.53 2.16
C GLY A 81 13.92 -17.62 1.92
N VAL A 82 13.41 -17.03 0.84
CA VAL A 82 12.00 -17.15 0.45
C VAL A 82 11.74 -18.51 -0.19
N THR A 83 10.63 -19.15 0.18
CA THR A 83 10.21 -20.46 -0.34
C THR A 83 8.85 -20.44 -1.04
N HIS A 84 8.11 -19.35 -0.87
CA HIS A 84 6.77 -19.17 -1.41
C HIS A 84 6.65 -17.83 -2.13
N PHE A 85 5.77 -17.78 -3.11
CA PHE A 85 5.36 -16.55 -3.76
C PHE A 85 3.84 -16.38 -3.70
N THR A 86 3.38 -15.16 -3.94
CA THR A 86 1.98 -14.82 -4.03
C THR A 86 1.76 -13.69 -5.01
N HIS A 87 0.63 -13.74 -5.73
CA HIS A 87 0.11 -12.55 -6.39
C HIS A 87 -0.64 -11.72 -5.36
N TRP A 88 -0.12 -10.54 -5.11
CA TRP A 88 -0.66 -9.58 -4.18
C TRP A 88 -1.57 -8.62 -4.95
N PHE A 89 -2.84 -8.54 -4.56
CA PHE A 89 -3.83 -7.66 -5.19
C PHE A 89 -4.88 -7.17 -4.19
N GLN A 90 -5.65 -6.18 -4.61
CA GLN A 90 -6.65 -5.49 -3.79
C GLN A 90 -8.05 -5.71 -4.38
N PRO A 91 -8.72 -6.83 -4.08
CA PRO A 91 -10.08 -7.07 -4.55
C PRO A 91 -11.07 -6.04 -3.96
N LEU A 92 -12.29 -6.03 -4.50
CA LEU A 92 -13.38 -5.13 -4.08
C LEU A 92 -13.91 -5.37 -2.64
N THR A 93 -13.15 -6.07 -1.78
CA THR A 93 -13.46 -6.28 -0.37
C THR A 93 -12.92 -5.17 0.53
N GLY A 94 -12.03 -4.31 0.02
CA GLY A 94 -11.37 -3.25 0.80
C GLY A 94 -10.14 -3.72 1.59
N THR A 95 -9.66 -4.94 1.34
CA THR A 95 -8.44 -5.51 1.93
C THR A 95 -7.58 -6.13 0.84
N THR A 96 -6.32 -6.44 1.13
CA THR A 96 -5.47 -7.23 0.22
C THR A 96 -5.87 -8.70 0.25
N ALA A 97 -5.55 -9.39 -0.84
CA ALA A 97 -5.69 -10.83 -0.95
C ALA A 97 -4.37 -11.45 -1.39
N GLU A 98 -4.09 -12.63 -0.85
CA GLU A 98 -2.88 -13.41 -1.11
C GLU A 98 -3.23 -14.90 -1.12
N LYS A 99 -2.65 -15.62 -2.07
CA LYS A 99 -2.57 -17.08 -2.08
C LYS A 99 -1.10 -17.46 -2.17
N HIS A 100 -0.60 -18.24 -1.21
CA HIS A 100 0.83 -18.58 -1.14
C HIS A 100 1.06 -19.90 -1.87
N ASP A 101 1.75 -19.83 -3.00
CA ASP A 101 2.20 -20.99 -3.78
C ASP A 101 3.69 -21.21 -3.52
N SER A 102 4.12 -22.48 -3.39
CA SER A 102 5.54 -22.81 -3.22
C SER A 102 6.27 -22.76 -4.55
N PHE A 103 7.56 -22.42 -4.53
CA PHE A 103 8.42 -22.65 -5.69
C PHE A 103 8.59 -24.15 -5.97
N PHE A 104 8.33 -25.01 -4.99
CA PHE A 104 8.52 -26.45 -5.09
C PHE A 104 7.54 -27.07 -6.08
N THR A 105 8.09 -27.89 -6.99
CA THR A 105 7.30 -28.76 -7.84
C THR A 105 8.02 -30.08 -8.10
N LEU A 106 7.28 -31.02 -8.69
CA LEU A 106 7.83 -32.29 -9.18
C LEU A 106 7.80 -32.28 -10.71
N LYS A 107 8.93 -32.58 -11.34
CA LYS A 107 8.96 -32.89 -12.77
C LYS A 107 8.18 -34.18 -13.05
N GLY A 108 7.88 -34.42 -14.33
CA GLY A 108 7.15 -35.63 -14.76
C GLY A 108 7.85 -36.96 -14.43
N ASP A 109 9.16 -36.94 -14.17
CA ASP A 109 9.96 -38.08 -13.71
C ASP A 109 10.01 -38.21 -12.17
N GLY A 110 9.33 -37.33 -11.43
CA GLY A 110 9.32 -37.28 -9.98
C GLY A 110 10.50 -36.50 -9.36
N THR A 111 11.38 -35.88 -10.17
CA THR A 111 12.49 -35.07 -9.65
C THR A 111 11.97 -33.79 -8.99
N PRO A 112 12.32 -33.53 -7.71
CA PRO A 112 11.97 -32.29 -7.03
C PRO A 112 12.80 -31.13 -7.55
N ILE A 113 12.15 -30.00 -7.84
CA ILE A 113 12.80 -28.76 -8.26
C ILE A 113 12.08 -27.54 -7.67
N GLU A 114 12.80 -26.43 -7.56
CA GLU A 114 12.23 -25.12 -7.30
C GLU A 114 12.08 -24.38 -8.64
N GLN A 115 10.88 -23.94 -8.99
CA GLN A 115 10.60 -23.22 -10.23
C GLN A 115 9.67 -22.02 -10.04
N PHE A 116 9.92 -20.96 -10.81
CA PHE A 116 9.03 -19.83 -10.93
C PHE A 116 9.06 -19.39 -12.40
N GLU A 117 8.00 -19.76 -13.12
CA GLU A 117 7.92 -19.59 -14.57
C GLU A 117 7.31 -18.24 -14.95
N GLY A 118 7.61 -17.76 -16.15
CA GLY A 118 7.10 -16.49 -16.68
C GLY A 118 5.58 -16.48 -16.85
N ASP A 119 4.95 -17.65 -17.05
CA ASP A 119 3.50 -17.77 -17.04
C ASP A 119 2.93 -17.42 -15.67
N ALA A 120 3.52 -17.99 -14.60
CA ALA A 120 3.12 -17.67 -13.24
C ALA A 120 3.37 -16.18 -12.93
N LEU A 121 4.45 -15.58 -13.44
CA LEU A 121 4.73 -14.16 -13.26
C LEU A 121 3.74 -13.25 -14.01
N ILE A 122 3.47 -13.49 -15.29
CA ILE A 122 2.65 -12.59 -16.10
C ILE A 122 1.17 -12.72 -15.74
N GLN A 123 0.68 -13.96 -15.66
CA GLN A 123 -0.75 -14.23 -15.49
C GLN A 123 -0.99 -15.55 -14.76
N GLN A 124 -1.63 -15.48 -13.59
CA GLN A 124 -2.09 -16.68 -12.86
C GLN A 124 -3.61 -16.69 -12.72
N GLU A 125 -4.19 -17.87 -12.60
CA GLU A 125 -5.56 -18.05 -12.11
C GLU A 125 -5.49 -18.22 -10.58
N PRO A 126 -5.69 -17.16 -9.77
CA PRO A 126 -5.98 -17.35 -8.35
C PRO A 126 -7.28 -18.14 -8.27
N ASP A 127 -7.36 -19.15 -7.42
CA ASP A 127 -8.61 -19.86 -7.14
C ASP A 127 -9.59 -18.90 -6.45
N ALA A 128 -10.29 -18.11 -7.27
CA ALA A 128 -10.88 -16.83 -6.91
C ALA A 128 -12.41 -16.86 -6.97
N SER A 129 -12.98 -18.06 -6.98
CA SER A 129 -14.42 -18.30 -7.08
C SER A 129 -15.24 -17.66 -5.95
N SER A 130 -14.61 -17.40 -4.80
CA SER A 130 -15.25 -16.87 -3.60
C SER A 130 -15.13 -15.36 -3.42
N PHE A 131 -14.38 -14.64 -4.27
CA PHE A 131 -14.27 -13.18 -4.13
C PHE A 131 -15.58 -12.49 -4.55
N PRO A 132 -16.04 -11.47 -3.79
CA PRO A 132 -17.22 -10.70 -4.15
C PRO A 132 -17.12 -10.16 -5.57
N SER A 133 -18.20 -10.27 -6.32
CA SER A 133 -18.29 -9.79 -7.70
C SER A 133 -19.30 -8.65 -7.86
N GLY A 134 -19.98 -8.22 -6.80
CA GLY A 134 -21.06 -7.23 -6.90
C GLY A 134 -22.23 -7.67 -7.80
N GLY A 135 -22.36 -8.97 -8.09
CA GLY A 135 -23.35 -9.50 -9.03
C GLY A 135 -22.89 -9.55 -10.50
N LEU A 136 -21.64 -9.17 -10.80
CA LEU A 136 -21.08 -9.17 -12.16
C LEU A 136 -20.81 -10.57 -12.72
N ARG A 137 -20.89 -11.65 -11.91
CA ARG A 137 -20.50 -13.00 -12.31
C ARG A 137 -21.56 -14.04 -11.93
N ALA A 138 -21.85 -14.97 -12.84
CA ALA A 138 -22.53 -16.22 -12.52
C ALA A 138 -21.52 -17.23 -11.94
N THR A 139 -21.97 -18.14 -11.05
CA THR A 139 -21.07 -19.04 -10.28
C THR A 139 -20.22 -19.96 -11.17
N PHE A 140 -20.68 -20.31 -12.38
CA PHE A 140 -19.92 -21.14 -13.33
C PHE A 140 -18.84 -20.34 -14.10
N GLU A 141 -18.88 -19.01 -14.05
CA GLU A 141 -17.93 -18.08 -14.68
C GLU A 141 -17.03 -17.39 -13.63
N ALA A 142 -16.97 -17.94 -12.42
CA ALA A 142 -16.29 -17.32 -11.28
C ALA A 142 -14.75 -17.30 -11.39
N ARG A 143 -14.18 -17.75 -12.52
CA ARG A 143 -12.75 -17.66 -12.81
C ARG A 143 -12.30 -16.20 -12.83
N GLY A 144 -11.13 -15.94 -12.28
CA GLY A 144 -10.46 -14.66 -12.38
C GLY A 144 -8.98 -14.87 -12.65
N TYR A 145 -8.35 -13.86 -13.22
CA TYR A 145 -6.93 -13.87 -13.57
C TYR A 145 -6.24 -12.71 -12.89
N THR A 146 -5.06 -12.96 -12.35
CA THR A 146 -4.12 -11.91 -11.97
C THR A 146 -3.25 -11.56 -13.16
N ALA A 147 -2.90 -10.29 -13.29
CA ALA A 147 -1.95 -9.80 -14.27
C ALA A 147 -0.89 -8.95 -13.56
N TRP A 148 0.39 -9.26 -13.75
CA TRP A 148 1.46 -8.51 -13.09
C TRP A 148 1.51 -7.05 -13.53
N ASP A 149 1.59 -6.15 -12.55
CA ASP A 149 1.89 -4.74 -12.76
C ASP A 149 3.38 -4.49 -12.55
N PRO A 150 4.20 -4.35 -13.62
CA PRO A 150 5.62 -4.10 -13.47
C PRO A 150 5.94 -2.69 -12.94
N SER A 151 4.99 -1.75 -12.97
CA SER A 151 5.20 -0.40 -12.44
C SER A 151 5.28 -0.35 -10.91
N SER A 152 4.75 -1.38 -10.25
CA SER A 152 4.92 -1.63 -8.81
C SER A 152 5.92 -2.77 -8.61
N PRO A 153 7.05 -2.55 -7.92
CA PRO A 153 8.10 -3.55 -7.83
C PRO A 153 7.69 -4.75 -6.95
N ALA A 154 8.10 -5.95 -7.36
CA ALA A 154 7.98 -7.13 -6.50
C ALA A 154 8.72 -6.91 -5.17
N PHE A 155 8.17 -7.43 -4.08
CA PHE A 155 8.73 -7.25 -2.74
C PHE A 155 8.67 -8.55 -1.94
N ILE A 156 9.40 -8.59 -0.83
CA ILE A 156 9.38 -9.73 0.09
C ILE A 156 8.73 -9.29 1.39
N MET A 157 7.62 -9.93 1.71
CA MET A 157 6.93 -9.70 2.96
C MET A 157 7.46 -10.66 4.03
N GLU A 158 7.92 -10.11 5.15
CA GLU A 158 8.35 -10.89 6.33
C GLU A 158 7.15 -11.01 7.28
N ILE A 159 6.65 -12.22 7.49
CA ILE A 159 5.50 -12.50 8.35
C ILE A 159 5.93 -13.49 9.44
N GLY A 160 6.13 -12.98 10.65
CA GLY A 160 6.68 -13.78 11.75
C GLY A 160 8.08 -14.27 11.38
N GLU A 161 8.25 -15.58 11.28
CA GLU A 161 9.51 -16.21 10.84
C GLU A 161 9.51 -16.55 9.34
N GLY A 162 8.38 -16.40 8.65
CA GLY A 162 8.21 -16.70 7.24
C GLY A 162 8.56 -15.51 6.34
N LYS A 163 8.93 -15.82 5.09
CA LYS A 163 9.15 -14.83 4.03
C LYS A 163 8.44 -15.28 2.76
N THR A 164 7.70 -14.36 2.14
CA THR A 164 6.94 -14.62 0.91
C THR A 164 7.29 -13.56 -0.12
N LEU A 165 7.55 -13.99 -1.36
CA LEU A 165 7.68 -13.10 -2.50
C LEU A 165 6.30 -12.64 -2.94
N CYS A 166 6.04 -11.34 -2.91
CA CYS A 166 4.79 -10.74 -3.32
C CYS A 166 4.95 -10.05 -4.68
N ILE A 167 4.13 -10.45 -5.64
CA ILE A 167 4.08 -9.89 -6.99
C ILE A 167 2.83 -8.98 -7.07
N PRO A 168 2.98 -7.65 -7.20
CA PRO A 168 1.84 -6.75 -7.34
C PRO A 168 1.05 -7.04 -8.61
N THR A 169 -0.25 -7.29 -8.50
CA THR A 169 -1.08 -7.65 -9.65
C THR A 169 -2.40 -6.90 -9.69
N ALA A 170 -2.91 -6.74 -10.91
CA ALA A 170 -4.30 -6.45 -11.16
C ALA A 170 -5.12 -7.75 -11.20
N PHE A 171 -6.38 -7.71 -10.74
CA PHE A 171 -7.27 -8.86 -10.75
C PHE A 171 -8.51 -8.60 -11.63
N ILE A 172 -8.68 -9.45 -12.64
CA ILE A 172 -9.70 -9.34 -13.69
C ILE A 172 -10.56 -10.60 -13.79
N SER A 173 -11.80 -10.46 -14.24
CA SER A 173 -12.70 -11.58 -14.51
C SER A 173 -12.30 -12.33 -15.79
N TYR A 174 -12.86 -13.51 -15.98
CA TYR A 174 -12.77 -14.23 -17.26
C TYR A 174 -13.28 -13.41 -18.46
N THR A 175 -14.28 -12.56 -18.23
CA THR A 175 -14.86 -11.66 -19.25
C THR A 175 -14.07 -10.35 -19.44
N GLY A 176 -13.00 -10.12 -18.67
CA GLY A 176 -12.15 -8.94 -18.76
C GLY A 176 -12.61 -7.74 -17.92
N GLU A 177 -13.61 -7.93 -17.05
CA GLU A 177 -14.07 -6.91 -16.10
C GLU A 177 -13.06 -6.77 -14.95
N SER A 178 -12.90 -5.56 -14.44
CA SER A 178 -12.04 -5.30 -13.29
C SER A 178 -12.71 -5.78 -12.00
N LEU A 179 -12.01 -6.62 -11.23
CA LEU A 179 -12.49 -7.17 -9.96
C LEU A 179 -11.66 -6.67 -8.77
N ASP A 180 -10.91 -5.59 -8.99
CA ASP A 180 -10.00 -4.95 -8.06
C ASP A 180 -10.07 -3.43 -8.13
N TYR A 181 -9.32 -2.78 -7.24
CA TYR A 181 -9.15 -1.33 -7.26
C TYR A 181 -8.00 -0.87 -8.16
N LYS A 182 -7.03 -1.74 -8.45
CA LYS A 182 -5.81 -1.37 -9.17
C LYS A 182 -6.04 -1.18 -10.67
N ALA A 183 -6.77 -2.07 -11.34
CA ALA A 183 -7.03 -1.92 -12.77
C ALA A 183 -7.83 -0.64 -13.11
N PRO A 184 -8.90 -0.26 -12.37
CA PRO A 184 -9.57 1.02 -12.58
C PRO A 184 -8.66 2.22 -12.34
N LEU A 185 -7.80 2.19 -11.30
CA LEU A 185 -6.84 3.27 -11.02
C LEU A 185 -5.85 3.45 -12.18
N LEU A 186 -5.24 2.37 -12.68
CA LEU A 186 -4.30 2.43 -13.80
C LEU A 186 -4.95 3.02 -15.07
N LYS A 187 -6.21 2.65 -15.35
CA LYS A 187 -6.98 3.24 -16.46
C LYS A 187 -7.24 4.73 -16.25
N ALA A 188 -7.58 5.14 -15.03
CA ALA A 188 -7.83 6.55 -14.71
C ALA A 188 -6.55 7.40 -14.82
N VAL A 189 -5.42 6.88 -14.35
CA VAL A 189 -4.11 7.54 -14.47
C VAL A 189 -3.70 7.71 -15.92
N GLU A 190 -3.91 6.69 -16.75
CA GLU A 190 -3.60 6.77 -18.18
C GLU A 190 -4.52 7.75 -18.92
N ALA A 191 -5.81 7.81 -18.56
CA ALA A 191 -6.73 8.80 -19.10
C ALA A 191 -6.32 10.23 -18.73
N LEU A 192 -5.92 10.45 -17.46
CA LEU A 192 -5.41 11.74 -16.98
C LEU A 192 -4.12 12.14 -17.70
N ASN A 193 -3.19 11.19 -17.86
CA ASN A 193 -1.92 11.40 -18.57
C ASN A 193 -2.18 11.93 -19.99
N ASN A 194 -2.99 11.21 -20.77
CA ASN A 194 -3.29 11.59 -22.16
C ASN A 194 -3.94 12.98 -22.25
N ALA A 195 -4.96 13.25 -21.43
CA ALA A 195 -5.63 14.55 -21.40
C ALA A 195 -4.70 15.70 -20.96
N ALA A 196 -3.85 15.46 -19.96
CA ALA A 196 -2.93 16.46 -19.45
C ALA A 196 -1.79 16.75 -20.44
N VAL A 197 -1.25 15.74 -21.14
CA VAL A 197 -0.21 15.92 -22.17
C VAL A 197 -0.72 16.78 -23.32
N ASP A 198 -1.96 16.56 -23.79
CA ASP A 198 -2.57 17.38 -24.83
C ASP A 198 -2.64 18.86 -24.42
N VAL A 199 -3.01 19.14 -23.17
CA VAL A 199 -3.06 20.50 -22.63
C VAL A 199 -1.65 21.09 -22.44
N CYS A 200 -0.71 20.32 -21.88
CA CYS A 200 0.69 20.73 -21.71
C CYS A 200 1.32 21.17 -23.03
N ASN A 201 0.99 20.48 -24.12
CA ASN A 201 1.51 20.76 -25.46
C ASN A 201 1.07 22.12 -26.04
N TYR A 202 0.14 22.85 -25.43
CA TYR A 202 -0.11 24.26 -25.77
C TYR A 202 0.96 25.22 -25.21
N PHE A 203 1.70 24.79 -24.19
CA PHE A 203 2.69 25.59 -23.46
C PHE A 203 4.13 25.11 -23.70
N ASP A 204 4.36 23.79 -23.70
CA ASP A 204 5.66 23.17 -23.93
C ASP A 204 5.50 21.87 -24.75
N LYS A 205 6.09 21.85 -25.95
CA LYS A 205 6.04 20.71 -26.88
C LYS A 205 6.96 19.55 -26.48
N ASN A 206 7.81 19.74 -25.47
CA ASN A 206 8.74 18.69 -25.01
C ASN A 206 8.10 17.74 -23.99
N VAL A 207 6.89 18.03 -23.51
CA VAL A 207 6.19 17.20 -22.53
C VAL A 207 5.58 15.99 -23.24
N ASN A 208 6.05 14.79 -22.89
CA ASN A 208 5.55 13.54 -23.48
C ASN A 208 4.72 12.71 -22.49
N LYS A 209 4.84 12.98 -21.19
CA LYS A 209 4.12 12.26 -20.15
C LYS A 209 3.82 13.15 -18.96
N VAL A 210 2.65 12.98 -18.38
CA VAL A 210 2.24 13.57 -17.11
C VAL A 210 1.91 12.43 -16.15
N SER A 211 2.53 12.44 -14.97
CA SER A 211 2.29 11.45 -13.92
C SER A 211 1.57 12.10 -12.74
N ALA A 212 0.54 11.44 -12.23
CA ALA A 212 -0.13 11.87 -11.01
C ALA A 212 0.70 11.43 -9.80
N THR A 213 0.74 12.28 -8.78
CA THR A 213 1.44 12.02 -7.52
C THR A 213 0.47 12.05 -6.36
N LEU A 214 0.72 11.20 -5.36
CA LEU A 214 -0.08 11.13 -4.15
C LEU A 214 0.82 11.10 -2.91
N GLY A 215 0.56 12.01 -1.97
CA GLY A 215 1.04 11.94 -0.60
C GLY A 215 -0.15 11.70 0.34
N TRP A 216 -0.25 10.50 0.90
CA TRP A 216 -1.33 10.18 1.84
C TRP A 216 -0.93 10.50 3.28
N GLU A 217 -1.88 10.93 4.09
CA GLU A 217 -1.73 11.09 5.55
C GLU A 217 -2.61 10.05 6.22
N GLN A 218 -2.04 9.12 6.97
CA GLN A 218 -2.75 8.00 7.57
C GLN A 218 -2.98 8.26 9.07
N GLU A 219 -4.21 8.60 9.43
CA GLU A 219 -4.63 8.62 10.84
C GLU A 219 -5.12 7.25 11.31
N TYR A 220 -4.99 6.98 12.60
CA TYR A 220 -5.42 5.73 13.23
C TYR A 220 -5.52 5.87 14.75
N PHE A 221 -6.26 4.97 15.38
CA PHE A 221 -6.22 4.80 16.84
C PHE A 221 -5.40 3.58 17.25
N VAL A 222 -4.82 3.63 18.44
CA VAL A 222 -4.13 2.48 19.04
C VAL A 222 -4.69 2.19 20.42
N VAL A 223 -5.13 0.96 20.65
CA VAL A 223 -5.64 0.52 21.95
C VAL A 223 -4.89 -0.70 22.46
N ASP A 224 -4.93 -0.92 23.76
CA ASP A 224 -4.42 -2.15 24.36
C ASP A 224 -5.21 -3.38 23.89
N GLU A 225 -4.53 -4.45 23.53
CA GLU A 225 -5.13 -5.70 23.06
C GLU A 225 -6.11 -6.32 24.06
N ALA A 226 -5.80 -6.29 25.35
CA ALA A 226 -6.67 -6.88 26.36
C ALA A 226 -7.95 -6.06 26.54
N LEU A 227 -7.86 -4.72 26.46
CA LEU A 227 -9.02 -3.83 26.48
C LEU A 227 -9.88 -3.99 25.22
N PHE A 228 -9.25 -4.14 24.06
CA PHE A 228 -9.94 -4.42 22.79
C PHE A 228 -10.71 -5.73 22.87
N ASN A 229 -10.07 -6.82 23.30
CA ASN A 229 -10.72 -8.14 23.42
C ASN A 229 -11.83 -8.17 24.48
N ALA A 230 -11.79 -7.28 25.47
CA ALA A 230 -12.87 -7.12 26.45
C ALA A 230 -14.09 -6.35 25.89
N ARG A 231 -14.03 -5.88 24.64
CA ARG A 231 -15.07 -5.12 23.94
C ARG A 231 -15.50 -5.82 22.65
N PRO A 232 -16.47 -6.76 22.72
CA PRO A 232 -16.93 -7.51 21.55
C PRO A 232 -17.38 -6.63 20.38
N ASP A 233 -17.94 -5.46 20.67
CA ASP A 233 -18.33 -4.49 19.65
C ASP A 233 -17.14 -3.88 18.90
N LEU A 234 -16.04 -3.57 19.60
CA LEU A 234 -14.79 -3.19 18.91
C LEU A 234 -14.23 -4.33 18.06
N VAL A 235 -14.27 -5.57 18.56
CA VAL A 235 -13.76 -6.74 17.83
C VAL A 235 -14.55 -6.99 16.55
N MET A 236 -15.88 -6.93 16.61
CA MET A 236 -16.75 -7.29 15.49
C MET A 236 -17.00 -6.13 14.52
N CYS A 237 -17.08 -4.90 15.05
CA CYS A 237 -17.49 -3.74 14.25
C CYS A 237 -16.35 -2.76 13.97
N GLY A 238 -15.17 -2.93 14.57
CA GLY A 238 -14.07 -1.94 14.47
C GLY A 238 -14.34 -0.61 15.18
N ARG A 239 -15.53 -0.44 15.78
CA ARG A 239 -15.96 0.73 16.53
C ARG A 239 -16.83 0.35 17.73
N THR A 240 -16.89 1.24 18.69
CA THR A 240 -17.81 1.13 19.81
C THR A 240 -19.26 1.38 19.36
N VAL A 241 -20.18 0.52 19.77
CA VAL A 241 -21.63 0.67 19.48
C VAL A 241 -22.41 1.24 20.66
N PHE A 242 -21.83 1.18 21.86
CA PHE A 242 -22.30 1.86 23.06
C PHE A 242 -21.12 2.30 23.93
N GLY A 243 -21.37 3.29 24.79
CA GLY A 243 -20.39 3.82 25.71
C GLY A 243 -20.84 5.17 26.24
N HIS A 244 -20.53 5.47 27.50
CA HIS A 244 -20.68 6.81 28.03
C HIS A 244 -19.34 7.55 27.93
N ASN A 245 -19.40 8.86 27.72
CA ASN A 245 -18.19 9.68 27.58
C ASN A 245 -17.38 9.67 28.88
N SER A 246 -16.06 9.74 28.74
CA SER A 246 -15.16 9.94 29.87
C SER A 246 -15.39 11.31 30.51
N ALA A 247 -15.28 11.40 31.84
CA ALA A 247 -15.35 12.67 32.56
C ALA A 247 -14.25 13.65 32.09
N LYS A 248 -13.06 13.14 31.79
CA LYS A 248 -12.03 13.84 31.02
C LYS A 248 -12.21 13.45 29.55
N ASN A 249 -13.00 14.24 28.82
CA ASN A 249 -13.17 14.07 27.38
C ASN A 249 -11.98 14.71 26.62
N GLN A 250 -11.96 14.60 25.29
CA GLN A 250 -10.96 15.24 24.44
C GLN A 250 -10.76 16.73 24.79
N GLN A 251 -9.51 17.14 24.98
CA GLN A 251 -9.08 18.53 25.14
C GLN A 251 -7.99 18.80 24.09
N LEU A 252 -8.17 19.83 23.27
CA LEU A 252 -7.31 20.07 22.10
C LEU A 252 -5.84 20.34 22.49
N GLU A 253 -5.63 21.00 23.62
CA GLU A 253 -4.30 21.39 24.14
C GLU A 253 -3.50 20.23 24.77
N ASP A 254 -4.16 19.12 25.14
CA ASP A 254 -3.53 18.02 25.89
C ASP A 254 -2.83 16.97 25.00
N HIS A 255 -3.20 16.89 23.71
CA HIS A 255 -2.89 15.74 22.87
C HIS A 255 -2.25 16.05 21.53
N TYR A 256 -2.69 17.11 20.83
CA TYR A 256 -2.16 17.43 19.51
C TYR A 256 -0.68 17.86 19.61
N PHE A 257 0.20 17.12 18.93
CA PHE A 257 1.66 17.25 19.07
C PHE A 257 2.22 17.07 20.52
N GLY A 258 1.46 16.43 21.41
CA GLY A 258 1.94 16.05 22.75
C GLY A 258 3.02 14.97 22.71
N SER A 259 3.54 14.55 23.87
CA SER A 259 4.48 13.43 23.95
C SER A 259 3.82 12.09 23.63
N ILE A 260 4.47 11.27 22.79
CA ILE A 260 3.98 9.93 22.43
C ILE A 260 4.32 8.95 23.57
N PRO A 261 3.36 8.17 24.11
CA PRO A 261 3.64 7.17 25.13
C PRO A 261 4.69 6.15 24.66
N GLU A 262 5.66 5.80 25.51
CA GLU A 262 6.82 4.96 25.13
C GLU A 262 6.42 3.62 24.48
N ARG A 263 5.34 2.99 24.98
CA ARG A 263 4.81 1.75 24.41
C ARG A 263 4.31 1.92 22.96
N VAL A 264 3.66 3.05 22.67
CA VAL A 264 3.21 3.35 21.30
C VAL A 264 4.39 3.76 20.43
N TYR A 265 5.35 4.49 21.00
CA TYR A 265 6.58 4.85 20.30
C TYR A 265 7.40 3.63 19.88
N ALA A 266 7.49 2.61 20.72
CA ALA A 266 8.10 1.32 20.38
C ALA A 266 7.38 0.67 19.18
N PHE A 267 6.05 0.59 19.23
CA PHE A 267 5.24 0.13 18.10
C PHE A 267 5.51 0.93 16.81
N MET A 268 5.58 2.26 16.91
CA MET A 268 5.85 3.14 15.78
C MET A 268 7.21 2.89 15.14
N ARG A 269 8.25 2.77 15.95
CA ARG A 269 9.60 2.45 15.47
C ARG A 269 9.67 1.10 14.77
N ASP A 270 8.91 0.13 15.26
CA ASP A 270 8.88 -1.22 14.71
C ASP A 270 8.19 -1.24 13.34
N PHE A 271 6.98 -0.69 13.22
CA PHE A 271 6.28 -0.67 11.92
C PHE A 271 7.01 0.20 10.90
N GLU A 272 7.64 1.31 11.31
CA GLU A 272 8.47 2.13 10.43
C GLU A 272 9.65 1.34 9.87
N THR A 273 10.29 0.51 10.70
CA THR A 273 11.42 -0.33 10.26
C THR A 273 10.97 -1.30 9.16
N GLU A 274 9.81 -1.95 9.33
CA GLU A 274 9.24 -2.82 8.30
C GLU A 274 8.86 -2.03 7.03
N CYS A 275 8.27 -0.85 7.18
CA CYS A 275 7.95 0.05 6.06
C CYS A 275 9.20 0.44 5.27
N TYR A 276 10.29 0.79 5.94
CA TYR A 276 11.54 1.13 5.27
C TYR A 276 12.11 -0.07 4.51
N LYS A 277 12.08 -1.29 5.06
CA LYS A 277 12.52 -2.49 4.32
C LYS A 277 11.76 -2.66 3.00
N LEU A 278 10.47 -2.35 2.99
CA LEU A 278 9.60 -2.39 1.81
C LEU A 278 9.68 -1.13 0.93
N GLY A 279 10.54 -0.17 1.25
CA GLY A 279 10.73 1.04 0.45
C GLY A 279 9.67 2.13 0.67
N ILE A 280 8.78 1.98 1.65
CA ILE A 280 7.78 3.00 2.00
C ILE A 280 8.49 4.19 2.68
N PRO A 281 8.47 5.40 2.10
CA PRO A 281 9.29 6.52 2.54
C PRO A 281 8.61 7.34 3.65
N LEU A 282 8.26 6.70 4.77
CA LEU A 282 7.68 7.38 5.94
C LEU A 282 8.57 8.54 6.41
N ARG A 283 7.95 9.69 6.69
CA ARG A 283 8.66 10.94 6.99
C ARG A 283 8.25 11.55 8.32
N THR A 284 6.96 11.56 8.62
CA THR A 284 6.40 12.19 9.82
C THR A 284 5.55 11.20 10.61
N ARG A 285 5.52 11.40 11.93
CA ARG A 285 4.57 10.78 12.85
C ARG A 285 4.28 11.72 14.01
N HIS A 286 3.04 11.72 14.52
CA HIS A 286 2.68 12.50 15.70
C HIS A 286 1.39 11.98 16.36
N ASN A 287 1.11 12.50 17.55
CA ASN A 287 -0.21 12.41 18.16
C ASN A 287 -1.21 13.30 17.40
N GLU A 288 -2.43 12.81 17.31
CA GLU A 288 -3.57 13.56 16.77
C GLU A 288 -4.41 14.19 17.92
N VAL A 289 -5.51 14.85 17.56
CA VAL A 289 -6.34 15.59 18.54
C VAL A 289 -7.04 14.67 19.55
N ALA A 290 -7.50 13.48 19.15
CA ALA A 290 -8.17 12.58 20.09
C ALA A 290 -7.19 11.73 20.93
N PRO A 291 -7.59 11.29 22.14
CA PRO A 291 -6.78 10.38 22.94
C PRO A 291 -6.48 9.08 22.20
N ALA A 292 -5.21 8.70 22.20
CA ALA A 292 -4.71 7.51 21.51
C ALA A 292 -4.97 7.49 19.98
N GLN A 293 -5.17 8.67 19.39
CA GLN A 293 -5.14 8.88 17.94
C GLN A 293 -3.74 9.35 17.52
N PHE A 294 -3.29 8.88 16.37
CA PHE A 294 -1.98 9.19 15.82
C PHE A 294 -2.08 9.35 14.30
N GLU A 295 -1.06 9.96 13.72
CA GLU A 295 -0.89 10.11 12.28
C GLU A 295 0.52 9.70 11.85
N CYS A 296 0.65 9.19 10.63
CA CYS A 296 1.93 9.15 9.91
C CYS A 296 1.74 9.48 8.43
N ALA A 297 2.77 10.08 7.82
CA ALA A 297 2.76 10.42 6.40
C ALA A 297 4.13 10.16 5.75
N PRO A 298 4.18 9.69 4.49
CA PRO A 298 5.39 9.51 3.73
C PRO A 298 5.72 10.75 2.91
N ILE A 299 6.86 10.68 2.21
CA ILE A 299 7.08 11.52 1.03
C ILE A 299 6.10 11.06 -0.06
N PHE A 300 5.55 12.00 -0.84
CA PHE A 300 4.67 11.66 -1.96
C PHE A 300 5.39 10.80 -3.01
N GLU A 301 4.63 9.96 -3.70
CA GLU A 301 5.11 9.06 -4.75
C GLU A 301 4.20 9.15 -5.98
N GLU A 302 4.56 8.45 -7.05
CA GLU A 302 3.62 8.22 -8.16
C GLU A 302 2.39 7.49 -7.63
N ILE A 303 1.20 7.89 -8.08
CA ILE A 303 -0.06 7.55 -7.42
C ILE A 303 -0.32 6.05 -7.29
N ASN A 304 0.04 5.23 -8.28
CA ASN A 304 -0.16 3.79 -8.24
C ASN A 304 0.72 3.15 -7.14
N LEU A 305 1.99 3.54 -7.09
CA LEU A 305 2.91 3.08 -6.05
C LEU A 305 2.50 3.58 -4.66
N ALA A 306 2.07 4.84 -4.55
CA ALA A 306 1.62 5.44 -3.30
C ALA A 306 0.42 4.68 -2.70
N VAL A 307 -0.55 4.26 -3.53
CA VAL A 307 -1.71 3.47 -3.10
C VAL A 307 -1.28 2.07 -2.64
N ASP A 308 -0.39 1.41 -3.38
CA ASP A 308 0.16 0.12 -2.98
C ASP A 308 0.88 0.22 -1.62
N HIS A 309 1.72 1.25 -1.44
CA HIS A 309 2.44 1.52 -0.20
C HIS A 309 1.50 1.85 0.98
N ASN A 310 0.44 2.62 0.80
CA ASN A 310 -0.54 2.88 1.87
C ASN A 310 -1.24 1.58 2.30
N THR A 311 -1.59 0.74 1.32
CA THR A 311 -2.24 -0.54 1.59
C THR A 311 -1.32 -1.48 2.36
N LEU A 312 -0.05 -1.57 1.97
CA LEU A 312 0.97 -2.33 2.70
C LEU A 312 1.19 -1.78 4.11
N LEU A 313 1.26 -0.45 4.28
CA LEU A 313 1.37 0.16 5.60
C LEU A 313 0.25 -0.33 6.53
N MET A 314 -1.01 -0.32 6.08
CA MET A 314 -2.14 -0.73 6.92
C MET A 314 -2.05 -2.20 7.36
N ASP A 315 -1.59 -3.09 6.48
CA ASP A 315 -1.33 -4.49 6.82
C ASP A 315 -0.18 -4.63 7.85
N ILE A 316 0.93 -3.93 7.61
CA ILE A 316 2.08 -3.90 8.53
C ILE A 316 1.65 -3.39 9.90
N MET A 317 0.96 -2.26 9.97
CA MET A 317 0.48 -1.68 11.22
C MET A 317 -0.37 -2.68 12.00
N THR A 318 -1.28 -3.37 11.31
CA THR A 318 -2.14 -4.40 11.92
C THR A 318 -1.29 -5.52 12.52
N ARG A 319 -0.38 -6.11 11.75
CA ARG A 319 0.48 -7.23 12.20
C ARG A 319 1.43 -6.83 13.32
N VAL A 320 2.12 -5.70 13.15
CA VAL A 320 3.09 -5.20 14.11
C VAL A 320 2.40 -4.85 15.43
N SER A 321 1.19 -4.28 15.40
CA SER A 321 0.46 -3.95 16.64
C SER A 321 0.27 -5.17 17.55
N LEU A 322 0.04 -6.36 16.98
CA LEU A 322 -0.10 -7.62 17.75
C LEU A 322 1.19 -7.99 18.50
N ARG A 323 2.37 -7.74 17.90
CA ARG A 323 3.69 -7.97 18.53
C ARG A 323 3.89 -7.10 19.77
N HIS A 324 3.24 -5.93 19.80
CA HIS A 324 3.29 -4.94 20.88
C HIS A 324 2.13 -5.07 21.87
N LYS A 325 1.30 -6.11 21.75
CA LYS A 325 0.06 -6.29 22.54
C LYS A 325 -0.90 -5.12 22.38
N LEU A 326 -0.87 -4.48 21.22
CA LEU A 326 -1.73 -3.38 20.83
C LEU A 326 -2.69 -3.84 19.73
N ARG A 327 -3.67 -2.99 19.45
CA ARG A 327 -4.56 -3.08 18.29
C ARG A 327 -4.63 -1.72 17.64
N VAL A 328 -4.33 -1.67 16.35
CA VAL A 328 -4.59 -0.50 15.51
C VAL A 328 -6.05 -0.56 15.07
N LEU A 329 -6.75 0.57 15.16
CA LEU A 329 -8.11 0.75 14.66
C LEU A 329 -8.05 1.73 13.48
N LEU A 330 -8.46 1.25 12.30
CA LEU A 330 -8.47 2.02 11.04
C LEU A 330 -9.87 2.49 10.64
N HIS A 331 -10.88 2.21 11.45
CA HIS A 331 -12.23 2.71 11.23
C HIS A 331 -12.21 4.25 11.35
N GLU A 332 -12.91 4.96 10.45
CA GLU A 332 -13.02 6.42 10.45
C GLU A 332 -13.65 7.00 11.71
N LYS A 333 -14.41 6.19 12.46
CA LYS A 333 -15.04 6.62 13.71
C LYS A 333 -15.09 5.52 14.78
N PRO A 334 -13.96 5.16 15.40
CA PRO A 334 -13.93 4.06 16.39
C PRO A 334 -14.70 4.41 17.67
N PHE A 335 -14.69 5.68 18.08
CA PHE A 335 -15.31 6.18 19.30
C PHE A 335 -16.25 7.35 19.03
N ALA A 336 -17.46 7.28 19.56
CA ALA A 336 -18.43 8.37 19.48
C ALA A 336 -18.02 9.56 20.38
N GLY A 337 -18.28 10.78 19.93
CA GLY A 337 -18.09 12.00 20.75
C GLY A 337 -16.67 12.56 20.82
N ILE A 338 -15.70 11.99 20.09
CA ILE A 338 -14.33 12.50 19.90
C ILE A 338 -13.98 12.59 18.41
N ASN A 339 -12.80 13.09 18.01
CA ASN A 339 -12.39 13.16 16.61
C ASN A 339 -12.43 11.78 15.91
N GLY A 340 -12.71 11.80 14.61
CA GLY A 340 -12.60 10.62 13.75
C GLY A 340 -11.20 10.51 13.16
N SER A 341 -10.93 9.41 12.48
CA SER A 341 -9.68 9.20 11.72
C SER A 341 -9.87 9.50 10.25
N GLY A 342 -9.11 10.47 9.74
CA GLY A 342 -9.03 10.85 8.35
C GLY A 342 -7.98 10.07 7.55
N LYS A 343 -8.09 10.17 6.22
CA LYS A 343 -7.01 9.85 5.30
C LYS A 343 -6.93 10.94 4.24
N HIS A 344 -6.02 11.89 4.42
CA HIS A 344 -5.87 12.99 3.47
C HIS A 344 -5.10 12.51 2.24
N ASN A 345 -5.50 13.00 1.06
CA ASN A 345 -4.86 12.68 -0.21
C ASN A 345 -4.30 13.97 -0.81
N ASN A 346 -3.00 14.21 -0.61
CA ASN A 346 -2.29 15.31 -1.24
C ASN A 346 -2.00 14.94 -2.70
N TRP A 347 -2.87 15.37 -3.60
CA TRP A 347 -2.80 15.06 -5.03
C TRP A 347 -2.10 16.17 -5.83
N SER A 348 -1.28 15.77 -6.80
CA SER A 348 -0.71 16.68 -7.80
C SER A 348 -0.40 15.96 -9.12
N MET A 349 0.11 16.70 -10.10
CA MET A 349 0.57 16.20 -11.39
C MET A 349 1.94 16.77 -11.74
N ALA A 350 2.83 15.92 -12.25
CA ALA A 350 4.17 16.30 -12.67
C ALA A 350 4.45 15.86 -14.12
N THR A 351 5.06 16.75 -14.92
CA THR A 351 5.53 16.41 -16.27
C THR A 351 6.80 15.58 -16.22
N ASP A 352 7.09 14.83 -17.28
CA ASP A 352 8.37 14.16 -17.51
C ASP A 352 9.56 15.12 -17.60
N THR A 353 9.31 16.40 -17.90
CA THR A 353 10.30 17.49 -17.86
C THR A 353 10.55 18.04 -16.46
N GLY A 354 9.87 17.53 -15.42
CA GLY A 354 10.09 17.87 -14.01
C GLY A 354 9.28 19.06 -13.49
N VAL A 355 8.22 19.47 -14.18
CA VAL A 355 7.37 20.60 -13.77
C VAL A 355 6.15 20.10 -12.99
N ASN A 356 5.92 20.65 -11.80
CA ASN A 356 4.67 20.45 -11.06
C ASN A 356 3.60 21.40 -11.63
N LEU A 357 2.53 20.82 -12.17
CA LEU A 357 1.45 21.55 -12.86
C LEU A 357 0.55 22.36 -11.90
N LEU A 358 0.57 22.05 -10.61
CA LEU A 358 -0.17 22.76 -9.55
C LEU A 358 0.75 23.64 -8.68
N ALA A 359 2.00 23.84 -9.09
CA ALA A 359 2.90 24.76 -8.41
C ALA A 359 2.78 26.18 -9.02
N PRO A 360 2.43 27.20 -8.21
CA PRO A 360 2.22 28.56 -8.73
C PRO A 360 3.53 29.25 -9.17
N GLY A 361 4.68 28.84 -8.62
CA GLY A 361 5.97 29.48 -8.84
C GLY A 361 6.09 30.85 -8.15
N LYS A 362 7.12 31.63 -8.50
CA LYS A 362 7.38 32.95 -7.88
C LYS A 362 6.41 34.04 -8.35
N THR A 363 5.96 33.97 -9.60
CA THR A 363 5.06 34.94 -10.22
C THR A 363 3.83 34.24 -10.80
N PRO A 364 2.83 33.89 -9.96
CA PRO A 364 1.73 33.01 -10.36
C PRO A 364 0.89 33.58 -11.51
N LYS A 365 0.72 34.91 -11.56
CA LYS A 365 -0.04 35.62 -12.59
C LYS A 365 0.48 35.38 -14.02
N THR A 366 1.77 35.10 -14.17
CA THR A 366 2.40 34.87 -15.50
C THR A 366 2.55 33.39 -15.82
N ASN A 367 2.31 32.49 -14.87
CA ASN A 367 2.40 31.05 -15.09
C ASN A 367 1.09 30.52 -15.68
N LEU A 368 0.90 30.74 -16.98
CA LEU A 368 -0.34 30.37 -17.68
C LEU A 368 -0.62 28.86 -17.64
N MET A 369 0.43 28.03 -17.66
CA MET A 369 0.27 26.57 -17.53
C MET A 369 -0.31 26.21 -16.16
N PHE A 370 0.26 26.73 -15.06
CA PHE A 370 -0.31 26.57 -13.72
C PHE A 370 -1.75 27.07 -13.64
N LEU A 371 -2.03 28.29 -14.11
CA LEU A 371 -3.38 28.86 -14.04
C LEU A 371 -4.40 28.01 -14.81
N THR A 372 -3.98 27.43 -15.94
CA THR A 372 -4.82 26.53 -16.75
C THR A 372 -5.14 25.24 -16.01
N PHE A 373 -4.15 24.58 -15.40
CA PHE A 373 -4.43 23.37 -14.61
C PHE A 373 -5.20 23.69 -13.34
N PHE A 374 -4.86 24.77 -12.63
CA PHE A 374 -5.53 25.19 -11.40
C PHE A 374 -7.03 25.45 -11.61
N VAL A 375 -7.40 26.23 -12.64
CA VAL A 375 -8.82 26.50 -12.93
C VAL A 375 -9.57 25.25 -13.40
N ASN A 376 -8.92 24.37 -14.18
CA ASN A 376 -9.51 23.11 -14.60
C ASN A 376 -9.74 22.16 -13.41
N THR A 377 -8.81 22.10 -12.44
CA THR A 377 -9.01 21.32 -11.21
C THR A 377 -10.23 21.82 -10.43
N ILE A 378 -10.38 23.14 -10.25
CA ILE A 378 -11.56 23.72 -9.58
C ILE A 378 -12.84 23.38 -10.34
N LYS A 379 -12.82 23.49 -11.68
CA LYS A 379 -13.97 23.17 -12.53
C LYS A 379 -14.34 21.69 -12.46
N ALA A 380 -13.35 20.78 -12.45
CA ALA A 380 -13.58 19.35 -12.29
C ALA A 380 -14.21 19.05 -10.92
N VAL A 381 -13.71 19.67 -9.84
CA VAL A 381 -14.30 19.51 -8.50
C VAL A 381 -15.75 19.99 -8.46
N HIS A 382 -16.03 21.13 -9.10
CA HIS A 382 -17.38 21.67 -9.18
C HIS A 382 -18.33 20.76 -9.97
N ASP A 383 -17.91 20.27 -11.13
CA ASP A 383 -18.78 19.51 -12.05
C ASP A 383 -19.03 18.08 -11.59
N TYR A 384 -18.05 17.49 -10.90
CA TYR A 384 -18.08 16.11 -10.46
C TYR A 384 -18.20 15.99 -8.93
N ALA A 385 -18.82 16.99 -8.29
CA ALA A 385 -18.99 17.02 -6.84
C ALA A 385 -19.74 15.80 -6.28
N ASP A 386 -20.71 15.25 -7.02
CA ASP A 386 -21.46 14.05 -6.60
C ASP A 386 -20.67 12.74 -6.81
N LEU A 387 -19.61 12.76 -7.62
CA LEU A 387 -18.76 11.60 -7.89
C LEU A 387 -17.67 11.41 -6.83
N MET A 388 -17.28 12.48 -6.15
CA MET A 388 -16.24 12.52 -5.10
C MET A 388 -16.87 12.49 -3.72
#